data_AF-A0A2U1MZU1-F1
#
_entry.id   AF-A0A2U1MZU1-F1
#
_cell.length_a   1.000
_cell.length_b   1.000
_cell.length_c   1.000
_cell.angle_alpha   90.00
_cell.angle_beta   90.00
_cell.angle_gamma   90.00
#
_symmetry.space_group_name_H-M   'P 1'
#
loop_
_entity.id
_entity.type
_entity.pdbx_description
1 polymer ?
#
loop_
_entity_poly.entity_id
_entity_poly.type
_entity_poly.pdbx_seq_one_letter_code
_entity_poly.pdbx_strand_id
1 'polypeptide(L)'
;MHNVQELDLCVFVEDPFVLPRSMFCSQTLTSLKLEINCVLEIPDIICFPRLKTLYLSLIIFPDNDSTQRLLTGCRALEELVILDCEWILKDLTISSLTLERLTIDDLPYFGPPDSDSGCKIKIYTPKLLYLNYRGYPLNEIFLCDVSSLVETYISVPVPHAKQKEVASHVVDLLKGVRKVVSLTVADNTIESLVFADDLLTHLPVFKNLTHLELSVEIGNSTIGPLMKLLNCCPNLQSLHFAEGFEHDVCLVDNDLIWSSLPKCLKALIFKKFRGDDSEICFLKCILQHAHVIDKMKIYFCDDLALDAVRKKQVLNAFPFPWLTSTLSLAAGSLIMLVSWGVKVAEAPNTDLDFWKSLFPVALAHTIGHVAATVSMSKVAVSFTHIIKSGEPAFSVLVSRFILGETFPMPVYLSLIPIIGGCGLAALTELNFNMTGFMGAMISNLAFVFRNIFSKRGMKGKSVSGMNYYACLSILSLLILTPFAIAVEGPQVWAVGWQKAITEIGPHFIWWVAAQSIFYHLYNQVSYMSLDEISPLTFSIGNTMKRISVIVSSIIIFRTPVQPVNALGAAIAVFGTFLYSQAKQ
;
A
#
# COMPACT_ATOMS: atom_id res chain seq x y z
N MET A 1 1.14 -45.20 -15.85
CA MET A 1 0.00 -44.34 -16.25
C MET A 1 -0.09 -44.31 -17.76
N HIS A 2 -1.20 -44.68 -18.37
CA HIS A 2 -1.37 -44.59 -19.83
C HIS A 2 -2.12 -43.29 -20.18
N ASN A 3 -1.53 -42.45 -21.04
CA ASN A 3 -2.10 -41.23 -21.62
C ASN A 3 -2.34 -40.02 -20.69
N VAL A 4 -1.92 -40.08 -19.42
CA VAL A 4 -2.02 -38.92 -18.51
C VAL A 4 -0.94 -37.89 -18.87
N GLN A 5 -1.34 -36.64 -19.08
CA GLN A 5 -0.45 -35.51 -19.40
C GLN A 5 -0.15 -34.64 -18.16
N GLU A 6 -1.13 -34.47 -17.29
CA GLU A 6 -1.00 -33.72 -16.05
C GLU A 6 -1.40 -34.60 -14.88
N LEU A 7 -0.56 -34.64 -13.85
CA LEU A 7 -0.85 -35.32 -12.60
C LEU A 7 -0.68 -34.32 -11.47
N ASP A 8 -1.76 -34.09 -10.73
CA ASP A 8 -1.77 -33.28 -9.53
C ASP A 8 -2.20 -34.18 -8.37
N LEU A 9 -1.31 -34.37 -7.40
CA LEU A 9 -1.49 -35.30 -6.32
C LEU A 9 -1.23 -34.60 -4.99
N CYS A 10 -2.27 -34.52 -4.17
CA CYS A 10 -2.24 -33.93 -2.85
C CYS A 10 -2.58 -35.01 -1.81
N VAL A 11 -1.63 -35.31 -0.93
CA VAL A 11 -1.69 -36.45 0.00
C VAL A 11 -1.24 -36.01 1.39
N PHE A 12 -2.20 -35.96 2.31
CA PHE A 12 -1.97 -35.71 3.73
C PHE A 12 -2.33 -36.97 4.51
N VAL A 13 -1.32 -37.60 5.12
CA VAL A 13 -1.48 -38.88 5.82
C VAL A 13 -0.67 -38.84 7.11
N GLU A 14 -1.25 -39.36 8.19
CA GLU A 14 -0.57 -39.47 9.49
C GLU A 14 0.42 -40.65 9.52
N ASP A 15 0.21 -41.65 8.66
CA ASP A 15 1.03 -42.85 8.55
C ASP A 15 2.01 -42.78 7.35
N PRO A 16 3.16 -43.50 7.38
CA PRO A 16 4.12 -43.54 6.28
C PRO A 16 3.47 -44.01 4.97
N PHE A 17 3.43 -43.14 3.96
CA PHE A 17 2.81 -43.40 2.67
C PHE A 17 3.87 -43.54 1.58
N VAL A 18 3.87 -44.69 0.88
CA VAL A 18 4.81 -44.97 -0.21
C VAL A 18 4.08 -44.88 -1.54
N LEU A 19 4.55 -43.99 -2.42
CA LEU A 19 4.02 -43.89 -3.77
C LEU A 19 4.36 -45.14 -4.59
N PRO A 20 3.38 -45.72 -5.32
CA PRO A 20 3.66 -46.83 -6.23
C PRO A 20 4.75 -46.48 -7.25
N ARG A 21 5.71 -47.40 -7.43
CA ARG A 21 6.83 -47.21 -8.40
C ARG A 21 6.36 -46.89 -9.82
N SER A 22 5.17 -47.37 -10.20
CA SER A 22 4.55 -47.12 -11.50
C SER A 22 4.16 -45.65 -11.73
N MET A 23 4.18 -44.80 -10.70
CA MET A 23 3.93 -43.35 -10.80
C MET A 23 5.18 -42.56 -11.21
N PHE A 24 6.38 -43.13 -11.05
CA PHE A 24 7.66 -42.49 -11.39
C PHE A 24 8.12 -42.73 -12.84
N CYS A 25 7.26 -43.31 -13.67
CA CYS A 25 7.52 -43.57 -15.09
C CYS A 25 6.29 -43.27 -15.94
N SER A 26 6.38 -42.30 -16.84
CA SER A 26 5.32 -41.97 -17.79
C SER A 26 5.88 -41.38 -19.09
N GLN A 27 5.43 -41.88 -20.23
CA GLN A 27 5.84 -41.41 -21.57
C GLN A 27 5.05 -40.18 -22.03
N THR A 28 3.93 -39.86 -21.38
CA THR A 28 2.99 -38.81 -21.81
C THR A 28 2.94 -37.61 -20.88
N LEU A 29 3.48 -37.73 -19.66
CA LEU A 29 3.36 -36.71 -18.63
C LEU A 29 4.20 -35.48 -18.96
N THR A 30 3.57 -34.30 -18.92
CA THR A 30 4.16 -32.98 -19.16
C THR A 30 4.18 -32.12 -17.91
N SER A 31 3.25 -32.35 -16.96
CA SER A 31 3.19 -31.65 -15.67
C SER A 31 2.97 -32.64 -14.52
N LEU A 32 3.76 -32.50 -13.46
CA LEU A 32 3.69 -33.31 -12.26
C LEU A 32 3.71 -32.39 -11.03
N LYS A 33 2.63 -32.42 -10.24
CA LYS A 33 2.55 -31.75 -8.96
C LYS A 33 2.34 -32.77 -7.85
N LEU A 34 3.22 -32.71 -6.86
CA LEU A 34 3.19 -33.55 -5.68
C LEU A 34 3.18 -32.65 -4.45
N GLU A 35 2.09 -32.71 -3.69
CA GLU A 35 1.96 -32.07 -2.37
C GLU A 35 1.76 -33.18 -1.35
N ILE A 36 2.81 -33.51 -0.58
CA ILE A 36 2.83 -34.71 0.25
C ILE A 36 3.51 -34.42 1.57
N ASN A 37 2.77 -34.41 2.68
CA ASN A 37 3.31 -34.19 4.02
C ASN A 37 3.89 -35.47 4.66
N CYS A 38 4.79 -36.16 3.95
CA CYS A 38 5.51 -37.33 4.48
C CYS A 38 6.85 -37.54 3.78
N VAL A 39 7.63 -38.51 4.26
CA VAL A 39 8.90 -38.91 3.63
C VAL A 39 8.63 -39.52 2.25
N LEU A 40 9.25 -38.96 1.21
CA LEU A 40 9.13 -39.46 -0.16
C LEU A 40 10.33 -40.34 -0.52
N GLU A 41 10.09 -41.66 -0.56
CA GLU A 41 11.09 -42.60 -1.08
C GLU A 41 11.12 -42.59 -2.61
N ILE A 42 12.21 -42.08 -3.17
CA ILE A 42 12.42 -42.04 -4.61
C ILE A 42 13.07 -43.33 -5.11
N PRO A 43 12.45 -44.04 -6.10
CA PRO A 43 13.02 -45.25 -6.68
C PRO A 43 14.24 -44.96 -7.56
N ASP A 44 15.09 -45.97 -7.77
CA ASP A 44 16.33 -45.84 -8.57
C ASP A 44 16.11 -45.53 -10.05
N ILE A 45 14.94 -45.90 -10.59
CA ILE A 45 14.60 -45.73 -12.00
C ILE A 45 13.41 -44.78 -12.11
N ILE A 46 13.65 -43.63 -12.74
CA ILE A 46 12.66 -42.58 -12.98
C ILE A 46 12.72 -42.24 -14.47
N CYS A 47 11.56 -42.15 -15.12
CA CYS A 47 11.49 -41.91 -16.56
C CYS A 47 10.34 -40.97 -16.91
N PHE A 48 10.69 -39.69 -17.10
CA PHE A 48 9.76 -38.64 -17.49
C PHE A 48 10.32 -37.85 -18.68
N PRO A 49 10.38 -38.44 -19.89
CA PRO A 49 11.06 -37.85 -21.04
C PRO A 49 10.39 -36.59 -21.60
N ARG A 50 9.12 -36.33 -21.26
CA ARG A 50 8.34 -35.17 -21.75
C ARG A 50 7.94 -34.18 -20.65
N LEU A 51 8.37 -34.42 -19.41
CA LEU A 51 7.97 -33.59 -18.28
C LEU A 51 8.66 -32.23 -18.37
N LYS A 52 7.85 -31.19 -18.41
CA LYS A 52 8.26 -29.79 -18.51
C LYS A 52 8.17 -29.07 -17.16
N THR A 53 7.15 -29.39 -16.37
CA THR A 53 6.92 -28.76 -15.06
C THR A 53 6.90 -29.80 -13.96
N LEU A 54 7.69 -29.57 -12.92
CA LEU A 54 7.73 -30.38 -11.70
C LEU A 54 7.49 -29.48 -10.49
N TYR A 55 6.47 -29.79 -9.70
CA TYR A 55 6.11 -29.07 -8.49
C TYR A 55 6.13 -30.03 -7.31
N LEU A 56 6.87 -29.65 -6.27
CA LEU A 56 7.10 -30.43 -5.06
C LEU A 56 6.75 -29.55 -3.87
N SER A 57 5.87 -30.01 -2.99
CA SER A 57 5.38 -29.23 -1.85
C SER A 57 5.24 -30.09 -0.59
N LEU A 58 5.73 -29.59 0.54
CA LEU A 58 5.62 -30.24 1.87
C LEU A 58 6.37 -31.58 2.01
N ILE A 59 7.29 -31.89 1.09
CA ILE A 59 7.92 -33.21 0.99
C ILE A 59 9.18 -33.30 1.86
N ILE A 60 9.33 -34.41 2.58
CA ILE A 60 10.55 -34.73 3.33
C ILE A 60 11.42 -35.70 2.50
N PHE A 61 12.62 -35.28 2.13
CA PHE A 61 13.58 -36.11 1.39
C PHE A 61 14.55 -36.82 2.34
N PRO A 62 14.65 -38.17 2.28
CA PRO A 62 15.47 -38.94 3.21
C PRO A 62 16.97 -38.85 2.92
N ASP A 63 17.35 -38.54 1.67
CA ASP A 63 18.74 -38.46 1.23
C ASP A 63 18.97 -37.28 0.27
N ASN A 64 20.23 -36.86 0.16
CA ASN A 64 20.64 -35.72 -0.68
C ASN A 64 20.52 -36.00 -2.19
N ASP A 65 20.57 -37.28 -2.58
CA ASP A 65 20.58 -37.69 -3.98
C ASP A 65 19.17 -37.83 -4.56
N SER A 66 18.13 -37.87 -3.74
CA SER A 66 16.73 -38.08 -4.14
C SER A 66 16.29 -37.02 -5.14
N THR A 67 16.47 -35.75 -4.80
CA THR A 67 16.11 -34.63 -5.69
C THR A 67 16.89 -34.72 -7.00
N GLN A 68 18.20 -34.99 -6.95
CA GLN A 68 19.01 -35.09 -8.17
C GLN A 68 18.65 -36.32 -9.02
N ARG A 69 18.30 -37.45 -8.41
CA ARG A 69 17.75 -38.64 -9.09
C ARG A 69 16.45 -38.30 -9.81
N LEU A 70 15.55 -37.57 -9.15
CA LEU A 70 14.30 -37.09 -9.76
C LEU A 70 14.57 -36.19 -10.96
N LEU A 71 15.47 -35.23 -10.83
CA LEU A 71 15.83 -34.30 -11.91
C LEU A 71 16.52 -34.98 -13.09
N THR A 72 17.41 -35.94 -12.85
CA THR A 72 18.08 -36.71 -13.92
C THR A 72 17.11 -37.60 -14.71
N GLY A 73 16.00 -38.03 -14.11
CA GLY A 73 14.89 -38.71 -14.79
C GLY A 73 14.06 -37.81 -15.71
N CYS A 74 14.14 -36.48 -15.56
CA CYS A 74 13.34 -35.46 -16.23
C CYS A 74 14.16 -34.71 -17.29
N ARG A 75 14.33 -35.31 -18.48
CA ARG A 75 15.24 -34.79 -19.52
C ARG A 75 14.76 -33.54 -20.27
N ALA A 76 13.50 -33.15 -20.10
CA ALA A 76 12.88 -32.01 -20.79
C ALA A 76 12.37 -30.95 -19.80
N LEU A 77 12.86 -30.98 -18.55
CA LEU A 77 12.34 -30.13 -17.47
C LEU A 77 12.70 -28.67 -17.73
N GLU A 78 11.67 -27.82 -17.82
CA GLU A 78 11.75 -26.38 -18.07
C GLU A 78 11.51 -25.59 -16.76
N GLU A 79 10.64 -26.10 -15.87
CA GLU A 79 10.25 -25.45 -14.61
C GLU A 79 10.27 -26.41 -13.42
N LEU A 80 10.90 -25.97 -12.33
CA LEU A 80 10.96 -26.67 -11.04
C LEU A 80 10.48 -25.73 -9.94
N VAL A 81 9.52 -26.20 -9.15
CA VAL A 81 9.00 -25.49 -7.99
C VAL A 81 9.13 -26.40 -6.77
N ILE A 82 9.78 -25.89 -5.73
CA ILE A 82 9.97 -26.57 -4.45
C ILE A 82 9.44 -25.65 -3.35
N LEU A 83 8.41 -26.07 -2.64
CA LEU A 83 7.79 -25.31 -1.55
C LEU A 83 7.81 -26.12 -0.26
N ASP A 84 8.30 -25.53 0.82
CA ASP A 84 8.29 -26.06 2.18
C ASP A 84 8.74 -27.54 2.24
N CYS A 85 9.81 -27.87 1.52
CA CYS A 85 10.37 -29.22 1.49
C CYS A 85 11.56 -29.31 2.45
N GLU A 86 11.71 -30.45 3.11
CA GLU A 86 12.78 -30.67 4.09
C GLU A 86 13.79 -31.71 3.59
N TRP A 87 15.07 -31.46 3.84
CA TRP A 87 16.15 -32.42 3.59
C TRP A 87 16.78 -32.84 4.91
N ILE A 88 16.68 -34.13 5.25
CA ILE A 88 17.20 -34.67 6.51
C ILE A 88 18.70 -34.39 6.66
N LEU A 89 19.45 -34.50 5.56
CA LEU A 89 20.91 -34.33 5.52
C LEU A 89 21.36 -32.89 5.18
N LYS A 90 20.43 -31.94 5.01
CA LYS A 90 20.68 -30.49 4.89
C LYS A 90 21.69 -30.07 3.80
N ASP A 91 21.84 -30.85 2.72
CA ASP A 91 22.58 -30.45 1.51
C ASP A 91 21.76 -30.81 0.27
N LEU A 92 21.38 -29.79 -0.49
CA LEU A 92 20.59 -29.92 -1.71
C LEU A 92 21.46 -29.51 -2.91
N THR A 93 21.59 -30.42 -3.88
CA THR A 93 22.20 -30.09 -5.18
C THR A 93 21.15 -30.17 -6.28
N ILE A 94 21.01 -29.08 -7.03
CA ILE A 94 20.12 -28.97 -8.19
C ILE A 94 20.99 -28.82 -9.44
N SER A 95 21.07 -29.85 -10.27
CA SER A 95 21.76 -29.79 -11.55
C SER A 95 20.87 -30.21 -12.71
N SER A 96 20.71 -29.31 -13.68
CA SER A 96 19.91 -29.53 -14.90
C SER A 96 20.43 -28.68 -16.06
N LEU A 97 20.47 -29.27 -17.26
CA LEU A 97 20.89 -28.60 -18.50
C LEU A 97 19.70 -28.02 -19.30
N THR A 98 18.47 -28.25 -18.86
CA THR A 98 17.24 -27.81 -19.54
C THR A 98 16.42 -26.82 -18.72
N LEU A 99 16.65 -26.74 -17.41
CA LEU A 99 15.83 -25.93 -16.51
C LEU A 99 15.96 -24.43 -16.84
N GLU A 100 14.82 -23.78 -17.05
CA GLU A 100 14.71 -22.35 -17.37
C GLU A 100 14.13 -21.55 -16.20
N ARG A 101 13.28 -22.15 -15.35
CA ARG A 101 12.65 -21.51 -14.19
C ARG A 101 12.81 -22.35 -12.93
N LEU A 102 13.27 -21.72 -11.85
CA LEU A 102 13.43 -22.36 -10.55
C LEU A 102 12.77 -21.51 -9.47
N THR A 103 11.87 -22.11 -8.69
CA THR A 103 11.28 -21.53 -7.48
C THR A 103 11.61 -22.40 -6.29
N ILE A 104 12.17 -21.80 -5.25
CA ILE A 104 12.43 -22.42 -3.95
C ILE A 104 11.77 -21.52 -2.91
N ASP A 105 10.83 -22.06 -2.14
CA ASP A 105 10.18 -21.38 -1.01
C ASP A 105 10.33 -22.22 0.25
N ASP A 106 11.36 -21.95 1.05
CA ASP A 106 11.67 -22.66 2.30
C ASP A 106 11.12 -21.91 3.54
N LEU A 107 10.08 -21.08 3.38
CA LEU A 107 9.41 -20.43 4.51
C LEU A 107 8.33 -21.36 5.08
N PRO A 108 8.33 -21.62 6.40
CA PRO A 108 7.44 -22.61 7.00
C PRO A 108 5.98 -22.16 6.92
N TYR A 109 5.09 -23.06 6.49
CA TYR A 109 3.64 -22.82 6.56
C TYR A 109 3.11 -22.79 8.00
N PHE A 110 3.78 -23.47 8.94
CA PHE A 110 3.35 -23.63 10.33
C PHE A 110 4.42 -23.19 11.34
N GLY A 111 4.37 -21.92 11.75
CA GLY A 111 5.14 -21.39 12.89
C GLY A 111 6.66 -21.30 12.67
N PRO A 112 7.39 -20.62 13.58
CA PRO A 112 8.85 -20.56 13.50
C PRO A 112 9.44 -21.95 13.80
N PRO A 113 10.37 -22.47 12.99
CA PRO A 113 10.88 -23.80 13.19
C PRO A 113 11.89 -23.80 14.35
N ASP A 114 11.80 -24.81 15.21
CA ASP A 114 12.70 -25.06 16.34
C ASP A 114 14.13 -25.48 15.92
N SER A 115 14.43 -25.51 14.62
CA SER A 115 15.66 -26.10 14.10
C SER A 115 16.75 -25.05 13.86
N ASP A 116 17.79 -25.10 14.69
CA ASP A 116 18.89 -24.13 14.75
C ASP A 116 19.94 -24.30 13.64
N SER A 117 19.61 -25.01 12.55
CA SER A 117 20.55 -25.41 11.49
C SER A 117 19.95 -25.31 10.09
N GLY A 118 20.56 -24.49 9.23
CA GLY A 118 20.13 -24.28 7.84
C GLY A 118 20.59 -25.37 6.86
N CYS A 119 20.13 -25.26 5.62
CA CYS A 119 20.43 -26.13 4.49
C CYS A 119 21.45 -25.49 3.54
N LYS A 120 22.39 -26.27 3.00
CA LYS A 120 23.31 -25.84 1.94
C LYS A 120 22.69 -26.17 0.58
N ILE A 121 22.42 -25.17 -0.25
CA ILE A 121 21.78 -25.33 -1.56
C ILE A 121 22.78 -24.97 -2.66
N LYS A 122 23.10 -25.91 -3.54
CA LYS A 122 24.03 -25.72 -4.66
C LYS A 122 23.28 -25.84 -5.99
N ILE A 123 23.39 -24.82 -6.85
CA ILE A 123 22.65 -24.75 -8.11
C ILE A 123 23.61 -24.72 -9.31
N TYR A 124 23.47 -25.70 -10.21
CA TYR A 124 24.23 -25.89 -11.45
C TYR A 124 23.27 -25.99 -12.64
N THR A 125 22.76 -24.85 -13.09
CA THR A 125 21.71 -24.76 -14.12
C THR A 125 22.05 -23.66 -15.15
N PRO A 126 22.91 -23.95 -16.15
CA PRO A 126 23.44 -22.92 -17.06
C PRO A 126 22.38 -22.22 -17.92
N LYS A 127 21.23 -22.86 -18.17
CA LYS A 127 20.11 -22.30 -18.95
C LYS A 127 19.04 -21.61 -18.09
N LEU A 128 19.24 -21.49 -16.78
CA LEU A 128 18.27 -20.87 -15.89
C LEU A 128 18.08 -19.39 -16.28
N LEU A 129 16.84 -19.00 -16.54
CA LEU A 129 16.45 -17.63 -16.91
C LEU A 129 15.82 -16.88 -15.73
N TYR A 130 15.09 -17.59 -14.88
CA TYR A 130 14.37 -17.05 -13.73
C TYR A 130 14.64 -17.85 -12.45
N LEU A 131 14.97 -17.15 -11.37
CA LEU A 131 15.14 -17.70 -10.02
C LEU A 131 14.24 -16.97 -9.03
N ASN A 132 13.36 -17.68 -8.35
CA ASN A 132 12.64 -17.19 -7.19
C ASN A 132 13.13 -17.94 -5.96
N TYR A 133 13.76 -17.21 -5.03
CA TYR A 133 14.19 -17.75 -3.76
C TYR A 133 13.48 -17.00 -2.62
N ARG A 134 12.67 -17.74 -1.89
CA ARG A 134 12.15 -17.40 -0.57
C ARG A 134 12.72 -18.45 0.36
N GLY A 135 13.34 -18.08 1.46
CA GLY A 135 13.85 -19.14 2.30
C GLY A 135 14.39 -18.75 3.63
N TYR A 136 14.69 -19.79 4.39
CA TYR A 136 15.07 -19.66 5.77
C TYR A 136 16.38 -18.86 5.94
N PRO A 137 16.50 -18.03 6.99
CA PRO A 137 17.63 -17.09 7.12
C PRO A 137 19.01 -17.77 7.19
N LEU A 138 19.07 -19.00 7.70
CA LEU A 138 20.32 -19.75 7.89
C LEU A 138 20.75 -20.59 6.67
N ASN A 139 19.99 -20.59 5.59
CA ASN A 139 20.35 -21.36 4.40
C ASN A 139 21.55 -20.72 3.66
N GLU A 140 22.50 -21.55 3.25
CA GLU A 140 23.64 -21.14 2.43
C GLU A 140 23.36 -21.48 0.96
N ILE A 141 23.31 -20.48 0.08
CA ILE A 141 22.96 -20.70 -1.32
C ILE A 141 24.17 -20.40 -2.21
N PHE A 142 24.58 -21.41 -2.97
CA PHE A 142 25.69 -21.35 -3.91
C PHE A 142 25.17 -21.43 -5.35
N LEU A 143 25.19 -20.29 -6.03
CA LEU A 143 24.88 -20.17 -7.44
C LEU A 143 26.15 -20.43 -8.27
N CYS A 144 26.45 -21.71 -8.52
CA CYS A 144 27.71 -22.15 -9.11
C CYS A 144 27.77 -21.95 -10.64
N ASP A 145 26.73 -22.36 -11.36
CA ASP A 145 26.61 -22.15 -12.82
C ASP A 145 25.19 -21.73 -13.20
N VAL A 146 24.97 -20.40 -13.23
CA VAL A 146 23.71 -19.75 -13.60
C VAL A 146 23.96 -18.65 -14.63
N SER A 147 24.77 -18.96 -15.64
CA SER A 147 25.28 -17.98 -16.59
C SER A 147 24.21 -17.27 -17.44
N SER A 148 23.05 -17.90 -17.67
CA SER A 148 21.93 -17.33 -18.42
C SER A 148 20.90 -16.57 -17.58
N LEU A 149 21.12 -16.43 -16.26
CA LEU A 149 20.11 -15.88 -15.35
C LEU A 149 19.79 -14.42 -15.67
N VAL A 150 18.52 -14.14 -15.96
CA VAL A 150 18.04 -12.82 -16.38
C VAL A 150 17.31 -12.12 -15.23
N GLU A 151 16.46 -12.85 -14.52
CA GLU A 151 15.59 -12.30 -13.49
C GLU A 151 15.69 -13.10 -12.20
N THR A 152 15.75 -12.38 -11.06
CA THR A 152 15.76 -13.00 -9.74
C THR A 152 14.81 -12.30 -8.79
N TYR A 153 14.07 -13.09 -8.01
CA TYR A 153 13.34 -12.68 -6.83
C TYR A 153 14.03 -13.25 -5.58
N ILE A 154 14.30 -12.42 -4.57
CA ILE A 154 14.94 -12.80 -3.30
C ILE A 154 14.09 -12.31 -2.12
N SER A 155 13.73 -13.23 -1.22
CA SER A 155 13.06 -13.00 0.06
C SER A 155 13.79 -13.78 1.15
N VAL A 156 14.42 -13.07 2.09
CA VAL A 156 15.05 -13.63 3.27
C VAL A 156 14.58 -12.83 4.48
N PRO A 157 13.73 -13.41 5.36
CA PRO A 157 13.29 -12.73 6.56
C PRO A 157 14.48 -12.58 7.54
N VAL A 158 14.38 -11.62 8.46
CA VAL A 158 15.43 -11.35 9.44
C VAL A 158 15.00 -11.86 10.81
N PRO A 159 15.66 -12.89 11.37
CA PRO A 159 15.39 -13.37 12.71
C PRO A 159 16.01 -12.45 13.78
N HIS A 160 15.55 -12.58 15.02
CA HIS A 160 16.14 -11.86 16.17
C HIS A 160 17.54 -12.35 16.55
N ALA A 161 17.88 -13.60 16.23
CA ALA A 161 19.18 -14.22 16.50
C ALA A 161 19.97 -14.46 15.20
N LYS A 162 21.30 -14.62 15.27
CA LYS A 162 22.18 -14.95 14.12
C LYS A 162 22.15 -13.95 12.94
N GLN A 163 21.73 -12.70 13.17
CA GLN A 163 21.59 -11.66 12.13
C GLN A 163 22.84 -11.44 11.26
N LYS A 164 24.06 -11.53 11.82
CA LYS A 164 25.31 -11.40 11.06
C LYS A 164 25.56 -12.54 10.07
N GLU A 165 25.17 -13.76 10.45
CA GLU A 165 25.30 -14.95 9.60
C GLU A 165 24.34 -14.85 8.42
N VAL A 166 23.08 -14.48 8.69
CA VAL A 166 22.07 -14.19 7.67
C VAL A 166 22.56 -13.12 6.70
N ALA A 167 23.12 -12.03 7.22
CA ALA A 167 23.66 -10.95 6.41
C ALA A 167 24.80 -11.43 5.48
N SER A 168 25.68 -12.30 5.97
CA SER A 168 26.74 -12.92 5.16
C SER A 168 26.14 -13.76 4.03
N HIS A 169 25.14 -14.60 4.32
CA HIS A 169 24.48 -15.44 3.32
C HIS A 169 23.76 -14.61 2.25
N VAL A 170 23.08 -13.53 2.65
CA VAL A 170 22.44 -12.60 1.70
C VAL A 170 23.47 -11.93 0.80
N VAL A 171 24.62 -11.50 1.34
CA VAL A 171 25.71 -10.92 0.54
C VAL A 171 26.25 -11.94 -0.48
N ASP A 172 26.43 -13.20 -0.08
CA ASP A 172 26.92 -14.25 -0.98
C ASP A 172 25.89 -14.62 -2.06
N LEU A 173 24.61 -14.64 -1.71
CA LEU A 173 23.52 -14.80 -2.68
C LEU A 173 23.52 -13.66 -3.71
N LEU A 174 23.65 -12.41 -3.26
CA LEU A 174 23.76 -11.22 -4.13
C LEU A 174 24.98 -11.32 -5.07
N LYS A 175 26.13 -11.81 -4.59
CA LYS A 175 27.32 -12.06 -5.44
C LYS A 175 27.02 -13.08 -6.54
N GLY A 176 26.24 -14.11 -6.24
CA GLY A 176 25.80 -15.12 -7.21
C GLY A 176 24.93 -14.56 -8.33
N VAL A 177 24.07 -13.58 -8.03
CA VAL A 177 23.14 -12.97 -9.02
C VAL A 177 23.65 -11.67 -9.66
N ARG A 178 24.94 -11.36 -9.54
CA ARG A 178 25.52 -10.09 -10.05
C ARG A 178 25.31 -9.77 -11.55
N LYS A 179 24.97 -10.77 -12.38
CA LYS A 179 24.83 -10.64 -13.84
C LYS A 179 23.41 -10.40 -14.33
N VAL A 180 22.42 -10.43 -13.43
CA VAL A 180 21.00 -10.33 -13.78
C VAL A 180 20.62 -8.96 -14.34
N VAL A 181 19.53 -8.94 -15.11
CA VAL A 181 18.96 -7.75 -15.74
C VAL A 181 17.84 -7.16 -14.88
N SER A 182 17.09 -8.01 -14.17
CA SER A 182 16.02 -7.65 -13.25
C SER A 182 16.21 -8.31 -11.89
N LEU A 183 16.08 -7.54 -10.82
CA LEU A 183 16.20 -8.02 -9.44
C LEU A 183 15.01 -7.50 -8.62
N THR A 184 14.31 -8.41 -7.97
CA THR A 184 13.30 -8.10 -6.97
C THR A 184 13.81 -8.52 -5.61
N VAL A 185 13.83 -7.59 -4.66
CA VAL A 185 14.18 -7.84 -3.27
C VAL A 185 12.95 -7.57 -2.41
N ALA A 186 12.54 -8.56 -1.64
CA ALA A 186 11.34 -8.55 -0.82
C ALA A 186 11.64 -8.84 0.66
N ASP A 187 10.63 -8.67 1.51
CA ASP A 187 10.73 -8.81 2.97
C ASP A 187 11.90 -7.99 3.56
N ASN A 188 12.35 -8.36 4.75
CA ASN A 188 13.42 -7.68 5.47
C ASN A 188 14.82 -7.99 4.90
N THR A 189 14.94 -8.49 3.67
CA THR A 189 16.22 -8.84 3.04
C THR A 189 17.17 -7.64 2.99
N ILE A 190 16.68 -6.44 2.63
CA ILE A 190 17.49 -5.21 2.65
C ILE A 190 17.87 -4.83 4.08
N GLU A 191 16.99 -5.02 5.05
CA GLU A 191 17.28 -4.76 6.46
C GLU A 191 18.37 -5.68 7.01
N SER A 192 18.43 -6.94 6.55
CA SER A 192 19.49 -7.88 6.95
C SER A 192 20.90 -7.31 6.70
N LEU A 193 21.05 -6.48 5.65
CA LEU A 193 22.32 -5.89 5.26
C LEU A 193 22.81 -4.82 6.24
N VAL A 194 21.98 -4.33 7.16
CA VAL A 194 22.43 -3.47 8.28
C VAL A 194 23.48 -4.21 9.12
N PHE A 195 23.33 -5.52 9.29
CA PHE A 195 24.19 -6.36 10.11
C PHE A 195 25.41 -6.91 9.36
N ALA A 196 25.57 -6.55 8.08
CA ALA A 196 26.68 -7.02 7.25
C ALA A 196 28.02 -6.33 7.55
N ASP A 197 28.10 -5.37 8.48
CA ASP A 197 29.33 -4.66 8.88
C ASP A 197 30.22 -4.30 7.65
N ASP A 198 31.48 -4.76 7.62
CA ASP A 198 32.46 -4.53 6.54
C ASP A 198 32.08 -5.21 5.20
N LEU A 199 31.20 -6.22 5.20
CA LEU A 199 30.76 -6.94 4.00
C LEU A 199 29.92 -6.09 3.06
N LEU A 200 29.37 -4.97 3.53
CA LEU A 200 28.74 -3.97 2.67
C LEU A 200 29.70 -3.38 1.63
N THR A 201 31.00 -3.34 1.92
CA THR A 201 32.03 -2.93 0.93
C THR A 201 32.31 -4.00 -0.12
N HIS A 202 31.88 -5.23 0.14
CA HIS A 202 32.03 -6.39 -0.73
C HIS A 202 30.78 -6.71 -1.57
N LEU A 203 29.79 -5.82 -1.58
CA LEU A 203 28.65 -5.94 -2.47
C LEU A 203 29.10 -5.97 -3.95
N PRO A 204 28.51 -6.83 -4.78
CA PRO A 204 28.88 -6.93 -6.18
C PRO A 204 28.37 -5.73 -6.98
N VAL A 205 29.14 -5.29 -7.97
CA VAL A 205 28.66 -4.29 -8.94
C VAL A 205 27.77 -4.96 -9.98
N PHE A 206 26.50 -4.55 -10.03
CA PHE A 206 25.47 -5.03 -10.93
C PHE A 206 25.49 -4.27 -12.26
N LYS A 207 26.46 -4.59 -13.13
CA LYS A 207 26.64 -3.88 -14.41
C LYS A 207 25.49 -4.07 -15.41
N ASN A 208 24.78 -5.19 -15.35
CA ASN A 208 23.71 -5.53 -16.29
C ASN A 208 22.32 -5.17 -15.77
N LEU A 209 22.20 -4.82 -14.47
CA LEU A 209 20.92 -4.59 -13.84
C LEU A 209 20.31 -3.30 -14.35
N THR A 210 19.11 -3.42 -14.92
CA THR A 210 18.34 -2.31 -15.48
C THR A 210 17.03 -2.10 -14.74
N HIS A 211 16.52 -3.12 -14.05
CA HIS A 211 15.26 -3.08 -13.31
C HIS A 211 15.48 -3.56 -11.88
N LEU A 212 15.08 -2.75 -10.89
CA LEU A 212 15.13 -3.09 -9.46
C LEU A 212 13.76 -2.85 -8.85
N GLU A 213 13.19 -3.88 -8.23
CA GLU A 213 11.94 -3.80 -7.47
C GLU A 213 12.18 -4.10 -5.98
N LEU A 214 11.63 -3.26 -5.13
CA LEU A 214 11.69 -3.35 -3.68
C LEU A 214 10.28 -3.60 -3.16
N SER A 215 10.04 -4.82 -2.68
CA SER A 215 8.77 -5.26 -2.13
C SER A 215 8.80 -5.25 -0.59
N VAL A 216 9.22 -4.14 -0.01
CA VAL A 216 9.30 -3.91 1.44
C VAL A 216 9.04 -2.44 1.75
N GLU A 217 8.42 -2.16 2.90
CA GLU A 217 8.30 -0.79 3.39
C GLU A 217 9.70 -0.25 3.76
N ILE A 218 10.05 0.93 3.23
CA ILE A 218 11.36 1.54 3.47
C ILE A 218 11.32 2.31 4.78
N GLY A 219 11.98 1.79 5.81
CA GLY A 219 12.19 2.41 7.12
C GLY A 219 13.58 3.03 7.32
N ASN A 220 13.79 3.64 8.50
CA ASN A 220 15.07 4.25 8.91
C ASN A 220 16.24 3.24 8.92
N SER A 221 15.99 1.97 9.27
CA SER A 221 17.01 0.92 9.24
C SER A 221 17.41 0.52 7.82
N THR A 222 16.46 0.58 6.87
CA THR A 222 16.65 0.08 5.50
C THR A 222 17.26 1.08 4.53
N ILE A 223 17.13 2.39 4.79
CA ILE A 223 17.54 3.44 3.85
C ILE A 223 19.05 3.43 3.58
N GLY A 224 19.87 3.22 4.60
CA GLY A 224 21.34 3.16 4.46
C GLY A 224 21.80 2.01 3.56
N PRO A 225 21.42 0.76 3.85
CA PRO A 225 21.70 -0.39 2.99
C PRO A 225 21.13 -0.25 1.58
N LEU A 226 19.91 0.27 1.43
CA LEU A 226 19.29 0.52 0.14
C LEU A 226 20.17 1.45 -0.72
N MET A 227 20.65 2.55 -0.15
CA MET A 227 21.49 3.49 -0.88
C MET A 227 22.83 2.87 -1.29
N LYS A 228 23.44 2.04 -0.42
CA LYS A 228 24.63 1.26 -0.80
C LYS A 228 24.36 0.28 -1.95
N LEU A 229 23.19 -0.36 -1.96
CA LEU A 229 22.79 -1.25 -3.04
C LEU A 229 22.60 -0.47 -4.36
N LEU A 230 21.93 0.67 -4.32
CA LEU A 230 21.73 1.53 -5.50
C LEU A 230 23.07 2.00 -6.10
N ASN A 231 24.07 2.27 -5.27
CA ASN A 231 25.42 2.64 -5.72
C ASN A 231 26.11 1.53 -6.52
N CYS A 232 25.74 0.28 -6.27
CA CYS A 232 26.26 -0.88 -6.98
C CYS A 232 25.57 -1.09 -8.35
N CYS A 233 24.58 -0.27 -8.72
CA CYS A 233 23.72 -0.44 -9.89
C CYS A 233 23.90 0.71 -10.91
N PRO A 234 25.05 0.82 -11.59
CA PRO A 234 25.38 2.00 -12.42
C PRO A 234 24.47 2.19 -13.66
N ASN A 235 23.87 1.11 -14.16
CA ASN A 235 23.04 1.11 -15.38
C ASN A 235 21.55 0.95 -15.08
N LEU A 236 21.12 1.20 -13.84
CA LEU A 236 19.73 1.06 -13.46
C LEU A 236 18.84 2.05 -14.24
N GLN A 237 17.81 1.54 -14.90
CA GLN A 237 16.88 2.33 -15.72
C GLN A 237 15.50 2.44 -15.08
N SER A 238 15.06 1.43 -14.33
CA SER A 238 13.75 1.38 -13.68
C SER A 238 13.90 1.02 -12.21
N LEU A 239 13.36 1.85 -11.32
CA LEU A 239 13.28 1.60 -9.89
C LEU A 239 11.81 1.54 -9.45
N HIS A 240 11.44 0.49 -8.72
CA HIS A 240 10.07 0.22 -8.32
C HIS A 240 9.98 -0.02 -6.82
N PHE A 241 9.14 0.75 -6.13
CA PHE A 241 8.75 0.54 -4.73
C PHE A 241 7.34 -0.04 -4.69
N ALA A 242 7.16 -1.24 -4.15
CA ALA A 242 5.85 -1.89 -4.09
C ALA A 242 5.05 -1.49 -2.82
N GLU A 243 5.75 -1.22 -1.71
CA GLU A 243 5.15 -1.06 -0.37
C GLU A 243 5.29 0.36 0.24
N GLY A 244 6.05 1.27 -0.39
CA GLY A 244 6.20 2.66 0.08
C GLY A 244 7.18 2.82 1.25
N PHE A 245 7.05 3.90 2.03
CA PHE A 245 7.92 4.18 3.19
C PHE A 245 7.14 3.99 4.52
N GLU A 246 7.89 3.74 5.60
CA GLU A 246 7.37 3.80 6.97
C GLU A 246 7.09 5.26 7.39
N HIS A 247 6.24 5.47 8.40
CA HIS A 247 6.02 6.80 8.97
C HIS A 247 7.29 7.32 9.68
N ASP A 248 7.56 8.62 9.54
CA ASP A 248 8.67 9.34 10.20
C ASP A 248 10.08 8.84 9.82
N VAL A 249 10.29 8.43 8.56
CA VAL A 249 11.64 8.18 8.06
C VAL A 249 12.41 9.51 7.97
N CYS A 250 13.37 9.68 8.87
CA CYS A 250 14.27 10.81 8.88
C CYS A 250 15.25 10.69 7.71
N LEU A 251 14.84 11.18 6.54
CA LEU A 251 15.75 11.49 5.44
C LEU A 251 16.56 12.72 5.83
N VAL A 252 17.49 12.57 6.77
CA VAL A 252 18.43 13.62 7.15
C VAL A 252 19.14 14.10 5.87
N ASP A 253 19.24 15.42 5.70
CA ASP A 253 19.99 16.12 4.64
C ASP A 253 21.45 15.65 4.60
N ASN A 254 21.67 14.47 4.07
CA ASN A 254 22.98 13.88 3.85
C ASN A 254 23.15 13.85 2.34
N ASP A 255 23.46 15.01 1.75
CA ASP A 255 23.74 15.18 0.31
C ASP A 255 24.68 14.09 -0.26
N LEU A 256 25.58 13.57 0.58
CA LEU A 256 26.49 12.47 0.26
C LEU A 256 25.78 11.16 -0.08
N ILE A 257 24.70 10.82 0.63
CA ILE A 257 23.92 9.60 0.39
C ILE A 257 23.23 9.69 -0.97
N TRP A 258 22.66 10.84 -1.28
CA TRP A 258 21.83 11.08 -2.46
C TRP A 258 22.60 11.35 -3.76
N SER A 259 23.82 11.89 -3.64
CA SER A 259 24.76 12.04 -4.77
C SER A 259 25.09 10.72 -5.49
N SER A 260 24.74 9.60 -4.85
CA SER A 260 25.08 8.26 -5.30
C SER A 260 23.93 7.57 -6.06
N LEU A 261 22.81 8.27 -6.33
CA LEU A 261 21.71 7.77 -7.15
C LEU A 261 22.18 7.36 -8.58
N PRO A 262 21.62 6.29 -9.16
CA PRO A 262 21.96 5.88 -10.52
C PRO A 262 21.63 6.97 -11.54
N LYS A 263 22.67 7.47 -12.23
CA LYS A 263 22.55 8.56 -13.23
C LYS A 263 21.68 8.18 -14.44
N CYS A 264 21.48 6.88 -14.67
CA CYS A 264 20.77 6.34 -15.82
C CYS A 264 19.27 6.08 -15.58
N LEU A 265 18.74 6.50 -14.43
CA LEU A 265 17.35 6.20 -14.04
C LEU A 265 16.34 6.92 -14.95
N LYS A 266 15.54 6.15 -15.69
CA LYS A 266 14.51 6.63 -16.64
C LYS A 266 13.09 6.48 -16.13
N ALA A 267 12.85 5.50 -15.26
CA ALA A 267 11.52 5.21 -14.74
C ALA A 267 11.54 5.03 -13.22
N LEU A 268 10.58 5.68 -12.55
CA LEU A 268 10.29 5.47 -11.14
C LEU A 268 8.82 5.04 -11.00
N ILE A 269 8.61 3.89 -10.37
CA ILE A 269 7.28 3.41 -10.00
C ILE A 269 7.20 3.36 -8.49
N PHE A 270 6.22 4.04 -7.93
CA PHE A 270 5.99 4.10 -6.50
C PHE A 270 4.55 3.66 -6.23
N LYS A 271 4.37 2.45 -5.72
CA LYS A 271 3.09 1.93 -5.26
C LYS A 271 2.90 2.24 -3.78
N LYS A 272 1.64 2.35 -3.34
CA LYS A 272 1.22 2.67 -1.96
C LYS A 272 1.79 3.99 -1.40
N PHE A 273 1.94 5.01 -2.25
CA PHE A 273 2.37 6.34 -1.83
C PHE A 273 1.36 6.99 -0.87
N ARG A 274 1.78 7.29 0.36
CA ARG A 274 0.98 7.92 1.42
C ARG A 274 1.05 9.44 1.35
N GLY A 275 2.14 10.00 0.81
CA GLY A 275 2.37 11.43 0.69
C GLY A 275 2.82 12.10 1.98
N ASP A 276 3.52 11.35 2.84
CA ASP A 276 4.18 11.92 4.02
C ASP A 276 5.45 12.72 3.64
N ASP A 277 5.99 13.46 4.60
CA ASP A 277 7.15 14.34 4.37
C ASP A 277 8.38 13.55 3.90
N SER A 278 8.54 12.30 4.36
CA SER A 278 9.64 11.42 3.99
C SER A 278 9.53 11.01 2.52
N GLU A 279 8.37 10.53 2.10
CA GLU A 279 8.12 10.15 0.70
C GLU A 279 8.24 11.36 -0.24
N ILE A 280 7.71 12.52 0.16
CA ILE A 280 7.83 13.76 -0.63
C ILE A 280 9.29 14.23 -0.71
N CYS A 281 10.04 14.15 0.40
CA CYS A 281 11.47 14.49 0.43
C CYS A 281 12.28 13.55 -0.47
N PHE A 282 12.02 12.25 -0.42
CA PHE A 282 12.62 11.26 -1.31
C PHE A 282 12.33 11.56 -2.78
N LEU A 283 11.07 11.86 -3.13
CA LEU A 283 10.70 12.22 -4.51
C LEU A 283 11.41 13.50 -4.96
N LYS A 284 11.45 14.54 -4.11
CA LYS A 284 12.21 15.78 -4.41
C LYS A 284 13.67 15.46 -4.68
N CYS A 285 14.27 14.59 -3.88
CA CYS A 285 15.66 14.22 -4.01
C CYS A 285 15.96 13.45 -5.31
N ILE A 286 15.12 12.46 -5.67
CA ILE A 286 15.23 11.78 -6.97
C ILE A 286 15.10 12.79 -8.10
N LEU A 287 14.11 13.70 -8.05
CA LEU A 287 13.91 14.70 -9.10
C LEU A 287 15.08 15.68 -9.24
N GLN A 288 15.79 15.97 -8.13
CA GLN A 288 16.97 16.82 -8.15
C GLN A 288 18.19 16.13 -8.79
N HIS A 289 18.37 14.83 -8.56
CA HIS A 289 19.60 14.10 -8.95
C HIS A 289 19.44 13.22 -10.20
N ALA A 290 18.24 12.76 -10.52
CA ALA A 290 17.96 11.92 -11.69
C ALA A 290 17.55 12.78 -12.89
N HIS A 291 18.54 13.27 -13.64
CA HIS A 291 18.33 14.17 -14.78
C HIS A 291 17.70 13.50 -16.03
N VAL A 292 17.57 12.18 -16.06
CA VAL A 292 17.14 11.40 -17.25
C VAL A 292 15.79 10.69 -17.03
N ILE A 293 15.02 11.10 -16.01
CA ILE A 293 13.75 10.46 -15.68
C ILE A 293 12.65 10.84 -16.70
N ASP A 294 12.15 9.87 -17.45
CA ASP A 294 11.12 10.05 -18.48
C ASP A 294 9.71 9.68 -17.98
N LYS A 295 9.63 8.73 -17.05
CA LYS A 295 8.35 8.13 -16.61
C LYS A 295 8.29 8.00 -15.09
N MET A 296 7.41 8.75 -14.45
CA MET A 296 7.14 8.65 -13.02
C MET A 296 5.69 8.20 -12.82
N LYS A 297 5.48 7.05 -12.15
CA LYS A 297 4.15 6.51 -11.84
C LYS A 297 4.00 6.39 -10.34
N ILE A 298 3.10 7.19 -9.77
CA ILE A 298 2.81 7.19 -8.33
C ILE A 298 1.37 6.67 -8.15
N TYR A 299 1.23 5.58 -7.42
CA TYR A 299 -0.07 5.03 -7.02
C TYR A 299 -0.27 5.30 -5.53
N PHE A 300 -1.27 6.11 -5.21
CA PHE A 300 -1.59 6.43 -3.82
C PHE A 300 -2.07 5.18 -3.06
N CYS A 301 -1.73 5.09 -1.79
CA CYS A 301 -2.26 4.04 -0.91
C CYS A 301 -3.81 4.13 -0.87
N ASP A 302 -4.48 2.99 -1.00
CA ASP A 302 -5.94 2.88 -0.93
C ASP A 302 -6.51 3.44 0.39
N ASP A 303 -5.68 3.58 1.43
CA ASP A 303 -6.04 4.12 2.75
C ASP A 303 -6.60 5.55 2.72
N LEU A 304 -6.18 6.39 1.76
CA LEU A 304 -6.71 7.75 1.60
C LEU A 304 -8.19 7.77 1.16
N ALA A 305 -8.69 6.67 0.58
CA ALA A 305 -10.09 6.50 0.18
C ALA A 305 -10.91 5.67 1.18
N LEU A 306 -10.26 4.95 2.11
CA LEU A 306 -10.93 4.08 3.07
C LEU A 306 -11.89 4.84 3.99
N ASP A 307 -11.63 6.11 4.32
CA ASP A 307 -12.54 6.91 5.16
C ASP A 307 -13.93 7.05 4.53
N ALA A 308 -14.00 7.50 3.28
CA ALA A 308 -15.24 7.71 2.55
C ALA A 308 -15.91 6.38 2.17
N VAL A 309 -15.12 5.38 1.77
CA VAL A 309 -15.63 4.05 1.40
C VAL A 309 -16.23 3.33 2.61
N ARG A 310 -15.52 3.24 3.74
CA ARG A 310 -16.05 2.58 4.94
C ARG A 310 -17.23 3.33 5.53
N LYS A 311 -17.21 4.66 5.50
CA LYS A 311 -18.37 5.47 5.88
C LYS A 311 -19.59 5.13 5.04
N LYS A 312 -19.44 4.98 3.72
CA LYS A 312 -20.54 4.56 2.84
C LYS A 312 -21.04 3.15 3.15
N GLN A 313 -20.14 2.19 3.41
CA GLN A 313 -20.53 0.83 3.80
C GLN A 313 -21.39 0.85 5.08
N VAL A 314 -20.97 1.63 6.09
CA VAL A 314 -21.75 1.82 7.31
C VAL A 314 -23.09 2.49 7.01
N LEU A 315 -23.13 3.56 6.21
CA LEU A 315 -24.38 4.26 5.89
C LEU A 315 -25.37 3.44 5.05
N ASN A 316 -24.90 2.48 4.26
CA ASN A 316 -25.77 1.56 3.52
C ASN A 316 -26.51 0.60 4.46
N ALA A 317 -25.86 0.18 5.54
CA ALA A 317 -26.44 -0.71 6.56
C ALA A 317 -27.21 0.04 7.65
N PHE A 318 -26.71 1.22 8.02
CA PHE A 318 -27.15 2.04 9.12
C PHE A 318 -27.30 3.50 8.66
N PRO A 319 -28.44 3.85 8.02
CA PRO A 319 -28.63 5.11 7.30
C PRO A 319 -28.93 6.31 8.24
N PHE A 320 -28.12 6.49 9.28
CA PHE A 320 -28.26 7.51 10.32
C PHE A 320 -27.06 8.48 10.28
N PRO A 321 -26.98 9.37 9.27
CA PRO A 321 -25.81 10.21 9.04
C PRO A 321 -25.47 11.16 10.19
N TRP A 322 -26.44 11.60 10.99
CA TRP A 322 -26.15 12.48 12.14
C TRP A 322 -25.47 11.70 13.26
N LEU A 323 -25.97 10.53 13.62
CA LEU A 323 -25.32 9.66 14.59
C LEU A 323 -23.95 9.19 14.10
N THR A 324 -23.82 8.72 12.85
CA THR A 324 -22.52 8.30 12.29
C THR A 324 -21.50 9.44 12.32
N SER A 325 -21.93 10.67 12.02
CA SER A 325 -21.07 11.86 12.11
C SER A 325 -20.65 12.15 13.56
N THR A 326 -21.58 12.02 14.50
CA THR A 326 -21.34 12.21 15.95
C THR A 326 -20.37 11.18 16.49
N LEU A 327 -20.55 9.89 16.17
CA LEU A 327 -19.65 8.80 16.57
C LEU A 327 -18.23 9.00 16.04
N SER A 328 -18.10 9.54 14.82
CA SER A 328 -16.79 9.85 14.22
C SER A 328 -16.04 10.94 15.00
N LEU A 329 -16.76 11.99 15.42
CA LEU A 329 -16.20 13.05 16.26
C LEU A 329 -15.92 12.54 17.68
N ALA A 330 -16.80 11.71 18.24
CA ALA A 330 -16.65 11.12 19.56
C ALA A 330 -15.40 10.22 19.66
N ALA A 331 -15.19 9.35 18.66
CA ALA A 331 -14.00 8.51 18.59
C ALA A 331 -12.72 9.36 18.52
N GLY A 332 -12.68 10.37 17.65
CA GLY A 332 -11.52 11.24 17.54
C GLY A 332 -11.23 12.06 18.80
N SER A 333 -12.27 12.59 19.44
CA SER A 333 -12.15 13.29 20.72
C SER A 333 -11.65 12.35 21.83
N LEU A 334 -12.15 11.10 21.88
CA LEU A 334 -11.69 10.11 22.85
C LEU A 334 -10.21 9.74 22.63
N ILE A 335 -9.80 9.49 21.38
CA ILE A 335 -8.41 9.19 21.03
C ILE A 335 -7.47 10.30 21.53
N MET A 336 -7.81 11.56 21.28
CA MET A 336 -6.99 12.69 21.71
C MET A 336 -6.98 12.89 23.23
N LEU A 337 -8.13 12.76 23.90
CA LEU A 337 -8.20 12.83 25.36
C LEU A 337 -7.36 11.75 26.03
N VAL A 338 -7.41 10.51 25.52
CA VAL A 338 -6.56 9.40 26.00
C VAL A 338 -5.09 9.69 25.71
N SER A 339 -4.75 10.15 24.50
CA SER A 339 -3.39 10.50 24.11
C SER A 339 -2.77 11.56 25.04
N TRP A 340 -3.54 12.60 25.39
CA TRP A 340 -3.11 13.62 26.35
C TRP A 340 -3.00 13.06 27.78
N GLY A 341 -3.95 12.20 28.19
CA GLY A 341 -3.95 11.59 29.53
C GLY A 341 -2.76 10.65 29.77
N VAL A 342 -2.34 9.91 28.74
CA VAL A 342 -1.18 9.00 28.77
C VAL A 342 0.13 9.74 28.42
N LYS A 343 0.05 11.02 28.03
CA LYS A 343 1.19 11.86 27.62
C LYS A 343 1.91 11.37 26.35
N VAL A 344 1.18 10.71 25.45
CA VAL A 344 1.67 10.39 24.10
C VAL A 344 1.75 11.67 23.25
N ALA A 345 0.82 12.61 23.46
CA ALA A 345 0.87 13.95 22.88
C ALA A 345 0.80 15.01 23.99
N GLU A 346 1.46 16.15 23.77
CA GLU A 346 1.36 17.29 24.68
C GLU A 346 -0.03 17.93 24.61
N ALA A 347 -0.64 18.14 25.78
CA ALA A 347 -1.93 18.81 25.87
C ALA A 347 -1.82 20.28 25.42
N PRO A 348 -2.78 20.79 24.64
CA PRO A 348 -2.71 22.16 24.15
C PRO A 348 -2.87 23.17 25.28
N ASN A 349 -2.05 24.21 25.25
CA ASN A 349 -2.24 25.37 26.09
C ASN A 349 -3.33 26.27 25.47
N THR A 350 -4.55 26.22 26.02
CA THR A 350 -5.71 26.98 25.50
C THR A 350 -6.25 27.96 26.53
N ASP A 351 -6.70 29.13 26.06
CA ASP A 351 -7.39 30.17 26.82
C ASP A 351 -8.84 30.35 26.32
N LEU A 352 -9.65 31.16 27.03
CA LEU A 352 -11.04 31.42 26.63
C LEU A 352 -11.14 32.08 25.24
N ASP A 353 -10.18 32.93 24.88
CA ASP A 353 -10.19 33.61 23.59
C ASP A 353 -9.87 32.67 22.43
N PHE A 354 -9.08 31.62 22.66
CA PHE A 354 -8.89 30.53 21.70
C PHE A 354 -10.23 29.85 21.41
N TRP A 355 -10.96 29.42 22.44
CA TRP A 355 -12.25 28.74 22.26
C TRP A 355 -13.29 29.64 21.58
N LYS A 356 -13.35 30.94 21.90
CA LYS A 356 -14.20 31.91 21.20
C LYS A 356 -13.83 32.02 19.71
N SER A 357 -12.54 32.08 19.40
CA SER A 357 -12.06 32.15 18.00
C SER A 357 -12.28 30.84 17.23
N LEU A 358 -12.24 29.70 17.93
CA LEU A 358 -12.44 28.37 17.37
C LEU A 358 -13.91 28.06 17.11
N PHE A 359 -14.83 28.63 17.89
CA PHE A 359 -16.27 28.39 17.77
C PHE A 359 -16.85 28.53 16.34
N PRO A 360 -16.64 29.63 15.59
CA PRO A 360 -17.14 29.73 14.22
C PRO A 360 -16.51 28.68 13.29
N VAL A 361 -15.27 28.27 13.56
CA VAL A 361 -14.59 27.20 12.81
C VAL A 361 -15.21 25.84 13.10
N ALA A 362 -15.50 25.55 14.37
CA ALA A 362 -16.15 24.32 14.81
C ALA A 362 -17.57 24.21 14.25
N LEU A 363 -18.33 25.31 14.25
CA LEU A 363 -19.66 25.36 13.62
C LEU A 363 -19.59 25.04 12.12
N ALA A 364 -18.66 25.66 11.40
CA ALA A 364 -18.45 25.40 9.98
C ALA A 364 -17.99 23.95 9.72
N HIS A 365 -17.08 23.40 10.55
CA HIS A 365 -16.67 22.00 10.46
C HIS A 365 -17.85 21.06 10.69
N THR A 366 -18.69 21.34 11.69
CA THR A 366 -19.84 20.52 12.08
C THR A 366 -20.86 20.46 10.95
N ILE A 367 -21.25 21.62 10.40
CA ILE A 367 -22.16 21.74 9.26
C ILE A 367 -21.59 21.01 8.06
N GLY A 368 -20.31 21.21 7.75
CA GLY A 368 -19.67 20.59 6.60
C GLY A 368 -19.60 19.06 6.72
N HIS A 369 -19.24 18.55 7.89
CA HIS A 369 -19.15 17.11 8.17
C HIS A 369 -20.50 16.43 8.06
N VAL A 370 -21.52 16.93 8.77
CA VAL A 370 -22.85 16.32 8.72
C VAL A 370 -23.47 16.41 7.32
N ALA A 371 -23.32 17.55 6.62
CA ALA A 371 -23.86 17.71 5.27
C ALA A 371 -23.17 16.77 4.26
N ALA A 372 -21.86 16.55 4.39
CA ALA A 372 -21.14 15.58 3.58
C ALA A 372 -21.59 14.13 3.87
N THR A 373 -21.81 13.78 5.14
CA THR A 373 -22.30 12.45 5.53
C THR A 373 -23.75 12.22 5.07
N VAL A 374 -24.62 13.23 5.16
CA VAL A 374 -25.97 13.21 4.58
C VAL A 374 -25.91 13.05 3.06
N SER A 375 -24.96 13.69 2.39
CA SER A 375 -24.73 13.46 0.96
C SER A 375 -24.44 11.99 0.68
N MET A 376 -23.41 11.44 1.34
CA MET A 376 -23.01 10.03 1.14
C MET A 376 -24.11 9.02 1.53
N SER A 377 -25.06 9.37 2.41
CA SER A 377 -26.18 8.47 2.71
C SER A 377 -27.26 8.45 1.63
N LYS A 378 -27.33 9.49 0.77
CA LYS A 378 -28.36 9.64 -0.27
C LYS A 378 -27.89 9.40 -1.69
N VAL A 379 -26.59 9.57 -1.97
CA VAL A 379 -26.01 9.43 -3.31
C VAL A 379 -24.74 8.56 -3.28
N ALA A 380 -24.20 8.23 -4.46
CA ALA A 380 -22.92 7.55 -4.58
C ALA A 380 -21.77 8.41 -4.03
N VAL A 381 -20.73 7.76 -3.49
CA VAL A 381 -19.55 8.46 -2.96
C VAL A 381 -18.84 9.24 -4.05
N SER A 382 -18.71 8.64 -5.24
CA SER A 382 -18.18 9.29 -6.43
C SER A 382 -18.93 10.59 -6.74
N PHE A 383 -20.26 10.55 -6.77
CA PHE A 383 -21.09 11.74 -7.02
C PHE A 383 -20.87 12.83 -5.96
N THR A 384 -20.91 12.48 -4.67
CA THR A 384 -20.61 13.43 -3.59
C THR A 384 -19.26 14.09 -3.80
N HIS A 385 -18.22 13.33 -4.13
CA HIS A 385 -16.87 13.87 -4.31
C HIS A 385 -16.72 14.69 -5.60
N ILE A 386 -17.42 14.35 -6.70
CA ILE A 386 -17.49 15.16 -7.91
C ILE A 386 -18.07 16.54 -7.61
N ILE A 387 -19.25 16.61 -6.98
CA ILE A 387 -19.87 17.91 -6.62
C ILE A 387 -18.98 18.67 -5.64
N LYS A 388 -18.37 17.97 -4.69
CA LYS A 388 -17.46 18.61 -3.77
C LYS A 388 -16.24 19.20 -4.49
N SER A 389 -15.83 18.70 -5.66
CA SER A 389 -14.66 19.22 -6.40
C SER A 389 -14.86 20.67 -6.83
N GLY A 390 -16.09 21.19 -6.75
CA GLY A 390 -16.42 22.62 -6.84
C GLY A 390 -15.94 23.50 -5.68
N GLU A 391 -15.30 22.96 -4.63
CA GLU A 391 -14.76 23.73 -3.49
C GLU A 391 -13.94 24.97 -3.90
N PRO A 392 -13.04 24.93 -4.92
CA PRO A 392 -12.31 26.11 -5.37
C PRO A 392 -13.21 27.27 -5.80
N ALA A 393 -14.33 26.98 -6.46
CA ALA A 393 -15.28 28.01 -6.88
C ALA A 393 -15.88 28.72 -5.65
N PHE A 394 -16.27 27.95 -4.63
CA PHE A 394 -16.71 28.52 -3.35
C PHE A 394 -15.61 29.31 -2.65
N SER A 395 -14.35 28.84 -2.71
CA SER A 395 -13.21 29.56 -2.14
C SER A 395 -13.00 30.93 -2.79
N VAL A 396 -13.04 31.01 -4.13
CA VAL A 396 -12.91 32.28 -4.84
C VAL A 396 -14.06 33.22 -4.53
N LEU A 397 -15.30 32.71 -4.53
CA LEU A 397 -16.49 33.52 -4.23
C LEU A 397 -16.45 34.08 -2.80
N VAL A 398 -16.15 33.23 -1.81
CA VAL A 398 -16.03 33.65 -0.40
C VAL A 398 -14.89 34.66 -0.22
N SER A 399 -13.70 34.39 -0.75
CA SER A 399 -12.57 35.33 -0.70
C SER A 399 -12.90 36.66 -1.37
N ARG A 400 -13.56 36.64 -2.54
CA ARG A 400 -13.91 37.85 -3.28
C ARG A 400 -14.93 38.71 -2.53
N PHE A 401 -16.03 38.10 -2.08
CA PHE A 401 -17.17 38.84 -1.54
C PHE A 401 -17.08 39.11 -0.04
N ILE A 402 -16.39 38.26 0.72
CA ILE A 402 -16.29 38.40 2.19
C ILE A 402 -14.95 39.01 2.59
N LEU A 403 -13.84 38.61 1.95
CA LEU A 403 -12.51 39.10 2.29
C LEU A 403 -12.05 40.29 1.43
N GLY A 404 -12.78 40.60 0.35
CA GLY A 404 -12.43 41.68 -0.57
C GLY A 404 -11.20 41.39 -1.45
N GLU A 405 -10.75 40.13 -1.51
CA GLU A 405 -9.59 39.73 -2.31
C GLU A 405 -9.88 39.90 -3.81
N THR A 406 -8.85 40.20 -4.61
CA THR A 406 -8.92 40.22 -6.08
C THR A 406 -8.11 39.06 -6.62
N PHE A 407 -8.59 38.45 -7.71
CA PHE A 407 -7.90 37.34 -8.36
C PHE A 407 -7.61 37.68 -9.82
N PRO A 408 -6.52 37.16 -10.40
CA PRO A 408 -6.22 37.37 -11.81
C PRO A 408 -7.23 36.62 -12.70
N MET A 409 -7.43 37.09 -13.94
CA MET A 409 -8.42 36.52 -14.86
C MET A 409 -8.30 34.99 -15.08
N PRO A 410 -7.10 34.37 -15.12
CA PRO A 410 -6.97 32.93 -15.21
C PRO A 410 -7.69 32.16 -14.09
N VAL A 411 -7.76 32.71 -12.87
CA VAL A 411 -8.50 32.11 -11.76
C VAL A 411 -9.99 32.08 -12.07
N TYR A 412 -10.57 33.18 -12.56
CA TYR A 412 -11.98 33.20 -12.94
C TYR A 412 -12.29 32.27 -14.12
N LEU A 413 -11.41 32.20 -15.12
CA LEU A 413 -11.58 31.30 -16.26
C LEU A 413 -11.53 29.83 -15.84
N SER A 414 -10.69 29.47 -14.86
CA SER A 414 -10.65 28.11 -14.31
C SER A 414 -11.94 27.68 -13.61
N LEU A 415 -12.77 28.62 -13.15
CA LEU A 415 -14.05 28.29 -12.52
C LEU A 415 -15.09 27.76 -13.52
N ILE A 416 -14.99 28.15 -14.79
CA ILE A 416 -15.90 27.72 -15.86
C ILE A 416 -15.90 26.20 -16.01
N PRO A 417 -14.75 25.51 -16.24
CA PRO A 417 -14.72 24.06 -16.28
C PRO A 417 -15.06 23.40 -14.94
N ILE A 418 -14.72 24.01 -13.79
CA ILE A 418 -15.10 23.45 -12.48
C ILE A 418 -16.62 23.38 -12.32
N ILE A 419 -17.30 24.51 -12.50
CA ILE A 419 -18.75 24.62 -12.33
C ILE A 419 -19.47 23.84 -13.44
N GLY A 420 -19.00 23.98 -14.69
CA GLY A 420 -19.55 23.27 -15.84
C GLY A 420 -19.43 21.75 -15.72
N GLY A 421 -18.27 21.24 -15.29
CA GLY A 421 -18.05 19.81 -15.07
C GLY A 421 -18.91 19.25 -13.93
N CYS A 422 -18.99 19.95 -12.79
CA CYS A 422 -19.88 19.56 -11.69
C CYS A 422 -21.35 19.57 -12.11
N GLY A 423 -21.77 20.59 -12.87
CA GLY A 423 -23.13 20.71 -13.41
C GLY A 423 -23.46 19.60 -14.40
N LEU A 424 -22.55 19.28 -15.33
CA LEU A 424 -22.73 18.18 -16.29
C LEU A 424 -22.86 16.84 -15.56
N ALA A 425 -21.97 16.56 -14.60
CA ALA A 425 -22.04 15.33 -13.82
C ALA A 425 -23.35 15.21 -13.02
N ALA A 426 -23.85 16.31 -12.44
CA ALA A 426 -25.15 16.37 -11.76
C ALA A 426 -26.33 16.08 -12.68
N LEU A 427 -26.34 16.65 -13.88
CA LEU A 427 -27.42 16.46 -14.86
C LEU A 427 -27.48 15.03 -15.40
N THR A 428 -26.35 14.31 -15.43
CA THR A 428 -26.26 12.95 -15.97
C THR A 428 -26.04 11.89 -14.88
N GLU A 429 -26.33 12.20 -13.62
CA GLU A 429 -26.24 11.23 -12.52
C GLU A 429 -27.45 10.31 -12.53
N LEU A 430 -27.23 8.99 -12.62
CA LEU A 430 -28.30 7.99 -12.75
C LEU A 430 -29.28 8.01 -11.56
N ASN A 431 -28.75 8.17 -10.35
CA ASN A 431 -29.52 8.17 -9.10
C ASN A 431 -29.46 9.54 -8.43
N PHE A 432 -29.72 10.61 -9.19
CA PHE A 432 -29.68 11.96 -8.66
C PHE A 432 -30.65 12.12 -7.48
N ASN A 433 -30.14 12.67 -6.37
CA ASN A 433 -30.94 13.00 -5.20
C ASN A 433 -30.63 14.44 -4.76
N MET A 434 -31.65 15.30 -4.73
CA MET A 434 -31.50 16.71 -4.41
C MET A 434 -30.93 16.95 -3.01
N THR A 435 -31.37 16.18 -2.00
CA THR A 435 -30.83 16.27 -0.63
C THR A 435 -29.35 15.89 -0.62
N GLY A 436 -28.98 14.85 -1.38
CA GLY A 436 -27.60 14.43 -1.53
C GLY A 436 -26.72 15.49 -2.19
N PHE A 437 -27.22 16.09 -3.27
CA PHE A 437 -26.56 17.18 -3.98
C PHE A 437 -26.39 18.43 -3.09
N MET A 438 -27.45 18.88 -2.43
CA MET A 438 -27.42 20.04 -1.54
C MET A 438 -26.50 19.80 -0.34
N GLY A 439 -26.47 18.58 0.22
CA GLY A 439 -25.51 18.20 1.27
C GLY A 439 -24.05 18.36 0.81
N ALA A 440 -23.73 17.93 -0.42
CA ALA A 440 -22.40 18.12 -1.00
C ALA A 440 -22.06 19.62 -1.18
N MET A 441 -22.99 20.42 -1.71
CA MET A 441 -22.81 21.87 -1.92
C MET A 441 -22.63 22.64 -0.61
N ILE A 442 -23.47 22.37 0.39
CA ILE A 442 -23.36 22.95 1.74
C ILE A 442 -21.99 22.60 2.35
N SER A 443 -21.54 21.35 2.17
CA SER A 443 -20.24 20.93 2.69
C SER A 443 -19.06 21.68 2.07
N ASN A 444 -19.12 22.05 0.78
CA ASN A 444 -18.08 22.87 0.16
C ASN A 444 -17.99 24.23 0.82
N LEU A 445 -19.12 24.93 0.94
CA LEU A 445 -19.16 26.27 1.54
C LEU A 445 -18.67 26.23 2.99
N ALA A 446 -19.18 25.28 3.77
CA ALA A 446 -18.83 25.12 5.18
C ALA A 446 -17.33 24.78 5.36
N PHE A 447 -16.78 23.88 4.55
CA PHE A 447 -15.34 23.56 4.62
C PHE A 447 -14.45 24.69 4.13
N VAL A 448 -14.87 25.51 3.16
CA VAL A 448 -14.14 26.73 2.78
C VAL A 448 -14.04 27.68 3.96
N PHE A 449 -15.16 27.97 4.64
CA PHE A 449 -15.14 28.79 5.86
C PHE A 449 -14.23 28.20 6.94
N ARG A 450 -14.37 26.90 7.20
CA ARG A 450 -13.51 26.19 8.16
C ARG A 450 -12.04 26.37 7.82
N ASN A 451 -11.64 26.13 6.56
CA ASN A 451 -10.24 26.15 6.13
C ASN A 451 -9.63 27.56 6.25
N ILE A 452 -10.34 28.60 5.78
CA ILE A 452 -9.89 29.99 5.84
C ILE A 452 -9.67 30.43 7.28
N PHE A 453 -10.64 30.19 8.16
CA PHE A 453 -10.56 30.62 9.55
C PHE A 453 -9.63 29.74 10.39
N SER A 454 -9.52 28.43 10.10
CA SER A 454 -8.55 27.55 10.76
C SER A 454 -7.12 28.03 10.55
N LYS A 455 -6.72 28.31 9.29
CA LYS A 455 -5.35 28.75 9.01
C LYS A 455 -5.02 30.09 9.66
N ARG A 456 -6.00 31.01 9.77
CA ARG A 456 -5.85 32.26 10.52
C ARG A 456 -5.69 32.02 12.02
N GLY A 457 -6.49 31.10 12.59
CA GLY A 457 -6.40 30.71 13.99
C GLY A 457 -5.07 30.07 14.36
N MET A 458 -4.53 29.22 13.48
CA MET A 458 -3.24 28.53 13.68
C MET A 458 -2.04 29.49 13.60
N LYS A 459 -2.07 30.51 12.72
CA LYS A 459 -1.02 31.54 12.66
C LYS A 459 -0.94 32.44 13.91
N GLY A 460 -2.02 32.53 14.68
CA GLY A 460 -2.14 33.47 15.80
C GLY A 460 -1.77 32.91 17.17
N LYS A 461 -1.63 31.59 17.32
CA LYS A 461 -1.35 30.93 18.61
C LYS A 461 -0.40 29.74 18.42
N SER A 462 0.42 29.43 19.44
CA SER A 462 1.38 28.31 19.46
C SER A 462 0.69 26.95 19.68
N VAL A 463 -0.36 26.63 18.93
CA VAL A 463 -1.06 25.34 19.00
C VAL A 463 -0.84 24.61 17.69
N SER A 464 -0.22 23.43 17.74
CA SER A 464 0.04 22.60 16.56
C SER A 464 -1.25 22.21 15.83
N GLY A 465 -1.18 21.94 14.53
CA GLY A 465 -2.33 21.53 13.72
C GLY A 465 -3.07 20.31 14.28
N MET A 466 -2.35 19.31 14.80
CA MET A 466 -2.92 18.16 15.48
C MET A 466 -3.82 18.57 16.67
N ASN A 467 -3.27 19.39 17.57
CA ASN A 467 -4.00 19.86 18.75
C ASN A 467 -5.12 20.84 18.40
N TYR A 468 -4.94 21.67 17.37
CA TYR A 468 -5.98 22.55 16.85
C TYR A 468 -7.18 21.73 16.36
N TYR A 469 -6.94 20.66 15.60
CA TYR A 469 -8.00 19.75 15.17
C TYR A 469 -8.63 18.99 16.33
N ALA A 470 -7.86 18.57 17.33
CA ALA A 470 -8.40 17.91 18.52
C ALA A 470 -9.41 18.79 19.26
N CYS A 471 -9.06 20.06 19.53
CA CYS A 471 -9.98 21.04 20.11
C CYS A 471 -11.19 21.28 19.22
N LEU A 472 -10.99 21.39 17.90
CA LEU A 472 -12.05 21.56 16.93
C LEU A 472 -13.05 20.39 16.96
N SER A 473 -12.55 19.15 17.02
CA SER A 473 -13.36 17.93 17.06
C SER A 473 -14.17 17.85 18.35
N ILE A 474 -13.56 18.17 19.50
CA ILE A 474 -14.26 18.21 20.80
C ILE A 474 -15.40 19.23 20.78
N LEU A 475 -15.14 20.45 20.29
CA LEU A 475 -16.20 21.46 20.21
C LEU A 475 -17.28 21.09 19.21
N SER A 476 -16.90 20.51 18.07
CA SER A 476 -17.85 20.04 17.05
C SER A 476 -18.73 18.90 17.57
N LEU A 477 -18.18 18.01 18.40
CA LEU A 477 -18.94 16.95 19.07
C LEU A 477 -20.03 17.54 19.98
N LEU A 478 -19.67 18.53 20.79
CA LEU A 478 -20.61 19.21 21.70
C LEU A 478 -21.71 19.93 20.91
N ILE A 479 -21.36 20.56 19.79
CA ILE A 479 -22.33 21.22 18.91
C ILE A 479 -23.25 20.19 18.25
N LEU A 480 -22.72 19.11 17.68
CA LEU A 480 -23.50 18.17 16.85
C LEU A 480 -24.43 17.27 17.66
N THR A 481 -24.00 16.82 18.85
CA THR A 481 -24.73 15.85 19.67
C THR A 481 -26.21 16.20 19.91
N PRO A 482 -26.58 17.42 20.37
CA PRO A 482 -27.98 17.78 20.57
C PRO A 482 -28.81 17.71 19.27
N PHE A 483 -28.23 18.09 18.13
CA PHE A 483 -28.92 18.01 16.84
C PHE A 483 -29.09 16.56 16.37
N ALA A 484 -28.09 15.70 16.58
CA ALA A 484 -28.23 14.27 16.24
C ALA A 484 -29.39 13.64 17.01
N ILE A 485 -29.47 13.90 18.32
CA ILE A 485 -30.58 13.44 19.16
C ILE A 485 -31.92 14.02 18.69
N ALA A 486 -31.97 15.31 18.33
CA ALA A 486 -33.19 15.96 17.90
C ALA A 486 -33.69 15.51 16.52
N VAL A 487 -32.78 15.22 15.57
CA VAL A 487 -33.13 14.90 14.18
C VAL A 487 -33.43 13.42 13.97
N GLU A 488 -32.65 12.52 14.58
CA GLU A 488 -32.79 11.07 14.35
C GLU A 488 -33.34 10.32 15.57
N GLY A 489 -32.90 10.68 16.78
CA GLY A 489 -33.45 10.15 18.03
C GLY A 489 -32.96 8.73 18.43
N PRO A 490 -32.68 8.47 19.73
CA PRO A 490 -32.18 7.18 20.21
C PRO A 490 -33.06 5.97 19.91
N GLN A 491 -34.38 6.16 19.84
CA GLN A 491 -35.31 5.06 19.57
C GLN A 491 -35.11 4.49 18.16
N VAL A 492 -34.95 5.36 17.16
CA VAL A 492 -34.76 4.94 15.76
C VAL A 492 -33.35 4.38 15.56
N TRP A 493 -32.35 4.91 16.26
CA TRP A 493 -31.00 4.35 16.29
C TRP A 493 -30.97 2.92 16.78
N ALA A 494 -31.66 2.62 17.88
CA ALA A 494 -31.71 1.26 18.44
C ALA A 494 -32.31 0.26 17.44
N VAL A 495 -33.42 0.62 16.79
CA VAL A 495 -34.06 -0.21 15.75
C VAL A 495 -33.13 -0.40 14.56
N GLY A 496 -32.50 0.68 14.08
CA GLY A 496 -31.53 0.62 13.00
C GLY A 496 -30.31 -0.25 13.31
N TRP A 497 -29.84 -0.20 14.54
CA TRP A 497 -28.67 -0.96 14.99
C TRP A 497 -28.97 -2.46 15.04
N GLN A 498 -30.15 -2.83 15.56
CA GLN A 498 -30.61 -4.21 15.55
C GLN A 498 -30.77 -4.74 14.12
N LYS A 499 -31.31 -3.92 13.21
CA LYS A 499 -31.41 -4.28 11.79
C LYS A 499 -30.02 -4.54 11.18
N ALA A 500 -29.06 -3.64 11.40
CA ALA A 500 -27.71 -3.78 10.88
C ALA A 500 -26.98 -5.02 11.44
N ILE A 501 -27.11 -5.31 12.74
CA ILE A 501 -26.58 -6.54 13.34
C ILE A 501 -27.24 -7.79 12.76
N THR A 502 -28.54 -7.75 12.48
CA THR A 502 -29.25 -8.91 11.91
C THR A 502 -28.80 -9.20 10.48
N GLU A 503 -28.58 -8.15 9.66
CA GLU A 503 -28.20 -8.30 8.26
C GLU A 503 -26.70 -8.57 8.05
N ILE A 504 -25.82 -7.99 8.87
CA ILE A 504 -24.35 -8.06 8.71
C ILE A 504 -23.68 -8.96 9.74
N GLY A 505 -24.29 -9.12 10.92
CA GLY A 505 -23.72 -9.82 12.06
C GLY A 505 -23.10 -8.89 13.11
N PRO A 506 -22.61 -9.46 14.23
CA PRO A 506 -22.08 -8.70 15.37
C PRO A 506 -20.82 -7.89 15.03
N HIS A 507 -20.09 -8.26 13.97
CA HIS A 507 -18.90 -7.54 13.51
C HIS A 507 -19.20 -6.13 12.97
N PHE A 508 -20.47 -5.75 12.77
CA PHE A 508 -20.87 -4.41 12.34
C PHE A 508 -20.32 -3.30 13.27
N ILE A 509 -20.16 -3.58 14.56
CA ILE A 509 -19.56 -2.62 15.51
C ILE A 509 -18.14 -2.21 15.08
N TRP A 510 -17.36 -3.15 14.53
CA TRP A 510 -16.01 -2.87 14.03
C TRP A 510 -16.03 -2.02 12.77
N TRP A 511 -17.07 -2.12 11.93
CA TRP A 511 -17.23 -1.23 10.77
C TRP A 511 -17.45 0.21 11.21
N VAL A 512 -18.30 0.41 12.22
CA VAL A 512 -18.58 1.73 12.80
C VAL A 512 -17.35 2.29 13.53
N ALA A 513 -16.60 1.45 14.26
CA ALA A 513 -15.34 1.85 14.88
C ALA A 513 -14.30 2.25 13.81
N ALA A 514 -14.08 1.40 12.81
CA ALA A 514 -13.10 1.64 11.76
C ALA A 514 -13.41 2.92 10.95
N GLN A 515 -14.67 3.16 10.57
CA GLN A 515 -15.01 4.40 9.85
C GLN A 515 -14.77 5.64 10.72
N SER A 516 -15.05 5.55 12.03
CA SER A 516 -14.86 6.66 12.98
C SER A 516 -13.38 6.98 13.21
N ILE A 517 -12.56 5.95 13.41
CA ILE A 517 -11.11 6.07 13.61
C ILE A 517 -10.45 6.67 12.37
N PHE A 518 -10.75 6.15 11.18
CA PHE A 518 -10.13 6.65 9.95
C PHE A 518 -10.61 8.05 9.58
N TYR A 519 -11.85 8.40 9.90
CA TYR A 519 -12.29 9.79 9.79
C TYR A 519 -11.43 10.73 10.65
N HIS A 520 -11.13 10.35 11.89
CA HIS A 520 -10.27 11.13 12.77
C HIS A 520 -8.84 11.21 12.25
N LEU A 521 -8.21 10.06 11.94
CA LEU A 521 -6.83 10.00 11.45
C LEU A 521 -6.65 10.85 10.18
N TYR A 522 -7.57 10.73 9.21
CA TYR A 522 -7.53 11.55 7.99
C TYR A 522 -7.54 13.05 8.31
N ASN A 523 -8.46 13.50 9.16
CA ASN A 523 -8.57 14.93 9.45
C ASN A 523 -7.40 15.43 10.32
N GLN A 524 -6.88 14.59 11.23
CA GLN A 524 -5.70 14.93 12.02
C GLN A 524 -4.49 15.16 11.10
N VAL A 525 -4.19 14.20 10.22
CA VAL A 525 -3.12 14.34 9.23
C VAL A 525 -3.38 15.56 8.34
N SER A 526 -4.61 15.76 7.89
CA SER A 526 -4.97 16.95 7.09
C SER A 526 -4.65 18.26 7.80
N TYR A 527 -4.89 18.36 9.11
CA TYR A 527 -4.56 19.58 9.87
C TYR A 527 -3.07 19.72 10.17
N MET A 528 -2.35 18.62 10.36
CA MET A 528 -0.88 18.63 10.45
C MET A 528 -0.27 19.12 9.14
N SER A 529 -0.71 18.59 8.00
CA SER A 529 -0.29 19.07 6.68
C SER A 529 -0.69 20.53 6.47
N LEU A 530 -1.92 20.93 6.82
CA LEU A 530 -2.37 22.31 6.70
C LEU A 530 -1.53 23.26 7.55
N ASP A 531 -0.89 22.81 8.63
CA ASP A 531 0.01 23.60 9.46
C ASP A 531 1.29 23.95 8.68
N GLU A 532 1.95 22.92 8.15
CA GLU A 532 3.27 23.01 7.52
C GLU A 532 3.24 23.56 6.09
N ILE A 533 2.17 23.32 5.34
CA ILE A 533 2.11 23.67 3.91
C ILE A 533 1.26 24.91 3.65
N SER A 534 1.45 25.49 2.46
CA SER A 534 0.62 26.60 1.99
C SER A 534 -0.83 26.13 1.77
N PRO A 535 -1.84 27.01 1.98
CA PRO A 535 -3.24 26.67 1.68
C PRO A 535 -3.45 26.24 0.22
N LEU A 536 -2.61 26.71 -0.71
CA LEU A 536 -2.64 26.31 -2.12
C LEU A 536 -2.20 24.86 -2.29
N THR A 537 -1.04 24.48 -1.73
CA THR A 537 -0.55 23.09 -1.73
C THR A 537 -1.54 22.14 -1.08
N PHE A 538 -2.16 22.55 0.03
CA PHE A 538 -3.21 21.79 0.71
C PHE A 538 -4.46 21.59 -0.17
N SER A 539 -4.83 22.59 -0.97
CA SER A 539 -5.96 22.48 -1.91
C SER A 539 -5.67 21.49 -3.05
N ILE A 540 -4.44 21.43 -3.55
CA ILE A 540 -4.00 20.43 -4.54
C ILE A 540 -4.08 19.03 -3.95
N GLY A 541 -3.56 18.83 -2.74
CA GLY A 541 -3.64 17.54 -2.03
C GLY A 541 -5.09 17.06 -1.85
N ASN A 542 -6.00 17.97 -1.47
CA ASN A 542 -7.43 17.65 -1.40
C ASN A 542 -8.02 17.28 -2.76
N THR A 543 -7.59 17.92 -3.84
CA THR A 543 -8.02 17.58 -5.21
C THR A 543 -7.59 16.17 -5.58
N MET A 544 -6.32 15.82 -5.33
CA MET A 544 -5.80 14.47 -5.55
C MET A 544 -6.55 13.43 -4.71
N LYS A 545 -6.81 13.71 -3.42
CA LYS A 545 -7.66 12.84 -2.58
C LYS A 545 -9.01 12.56 -3.25
N ARG A 546 -9.68 13.61 -3.74
CA ARG A 546 -11.02 13.48 -4.34
C ARG A 546 -11.00 12.58 -5.57
N ILE A 547 -9.98 12.70 -6.42
CA ILE A 547 -9.81 11.82 -7.59
C ILE A 547 -9.68 10.36 -7.12
N SER A 548 -8.80 10.09 -6.16
CA SER A 548 -8.62 8.74 -5.61
C SER A 548 -9.93 8.18 -5.04
N VAL A 549 -10.66 8.96 -4.23
CA VAL A 549 -11.95 8.55 -3.67
C VAL A 549 -12.99 8.26 -4.77
N ILE A 550 -13.06 9.09 -5.81
CA ILE A 550 -13.98 8.87 -6.94
C ILE A 550 -13.66 7.54 -7.62
N VAL A 551 -12.40 7.31 -8.01
CA VAL A 551 -11.98 6.10 -8.72
C VAL A 551 -12.17 4.86 -7.86
N SER A 552 -11.65 4.84 -6.63
CA SER A 552 -11.74 3.67 -5.74
C SER A 552 -13.19 3.37 -5.38
N SER A 553 -14.04 4.37 -5.15
CA SER A 553 -15.46 4.12 -4.86
C SER A 553 -16.24 3.53 -6.05
N ILE A 554 -15.93 3.95 -7.28
CA ILE A 554 -16.55 3.35 -8.48
C ILE A 554 -16.17 1.88 -8.60
N ILE A 555 -14.89 1.54 -8.39
CA ILE A 555 -14.38 0.16 -8.48
C ILE A 555 -15.00 -0.71 -7.37
N ILE A 556 -14.94 -0.24 -6.12
CA ILE A 556 -15.37 -1.02 -4.93
C ILE A 556 -16.88 -1.23 -4.93
N PHE A 557 -17.66 -0.18 -5.16
CA PHE A 557 -19.13 -0.29 -5.17
C PHE A 557 -19.69 -0.73 -6.52
N ARG A 558 -18.83 -0.94 -7.53
CA ARG A 558 -19.22 -1.24 -8.91
C ARG A 558 -20.31 -0.28 -9.41
N THR A 559 -20.14 1.01 -9.10
CA THR A 559 -21.14 2.04 -9.41
C THR A 559 -21.24 2.20 -10.92
N PRO A 560 -22.43 2.10 -11.54
CA PRO A 560 -22.58 2.32 -12.96
C PRO A 560 -22.32 3.80 -13.28
N VAL A 561 -21.34 4.08 -14.14
CA VAL A 561 -20.99 5.44 -14.55
C VAL A 561 -21.28 5.61 -16.04
N GLN A 562 -22.14 6.58 -16.37
CA GLN A 562 -22.38 6.95 -17.76
C GLN A 562 -21.15 7.67 -18.33
N PRO A 563 -20.76 7.44 -19.60
CA PRO A 563 -19.61 8.13 -20.21
C PRO A 563 -19.68 9.66 -20.09
N VAL A 564 -20.89 10.24 -20.16
CA VAL A 564 -21.09 11.69 -20.01
C VAL A 564 -20.88 12.16 -18.57
N ASN A 565 -21.27 11.35 -17.57
CA ASN A 565 -20.98 11.64 -16.16
C ASN A 565 -19.48 11.58 -15.88
N ALA A 566 -18.77 10.59 -16.41
CA ALA A 566 -17.30 10.50 -16.34
C ALA A 566 -16.63 11.71 -17.02
N LEU A 567 -17.15 12.16 -18.16
CA LEU A 567 -16.67 13.37 -18.83
C LEU A 567 -16.88 14.62 -17.97
N GLY A 568 -18.05 14.79 -17.35
CA GLY A 568 -18.31 15.89 -16.42
C GLY A 568 -17.36 15.90 -15.23
N ALA A 569 -17.11 14.72 -14.64
CA ALA A 569 -16.12 14.56 -13.57
C ALA A 569 -14.70 14.93 -14.02
N ALA A 570 -14.28 14.48 -15.21
CA ALA A 570 -12.96 14.80 -15.77
C ALA A 570 -12.80 16.30 -16.04
N ILE A 571 -13.82 16.96 -16.58
CA ILE A 571 -13.84 18.41 -16.81
C ILE A 571 -13.73 19.17 -15.49
N ALA A 572 -14.46 18.74 -14.44
CA ALA A 572 -14.40 19.38 -13.12
C ALA A 572 -13.00 19.26 -12.50
N VAL A 573 -12.42 18.06 -12.54
CA VAL A 573 -11.06 17.79 -12.05
C VAL A 573 -10.02 18.61 -12.80
N PHE A 574 -10.11 18.65 -14.13
CA PHE A 574 -9.22 19.45 -14.96
C PHE A 574 -9.34 20.94 -14.66
N GLY A 575 -10.56 21.44 -14.42
CA GLY A 575 -10.79 22.81 -13.98
C GLY A 575 -10.11 23.12 -12.64
N THR A 576 -10.17 22.20 -11.68
CA THR A 576 -9.49 22.35 -10.39
C THR A 576 -7.97 22.36 -10.54
N PHE A 577 -7.43 21.56 -11.46
CA PHE A 577 -6.01 21.62 -11.81
C PHE A 577 -5.62 22.98 -12.43
N LEU A 578 -6.41 23.50 -13.37
CA LEU A 578 -6.19 24.84 -13.93
C LEU A 578 -6.26 25.94 -12.87
N TYR A 579 -7.20 25.84 -11.92
CA TYR A 579 -7.31 26.77 -10.80
C TYR A 579 -6.05 26.77 -9.93
N SER A 580 -5.50 25.59 -9.64
CA SER A 580 -4.25 25.48 -8.90
C SER A 580 -3.10 26.21 -9.60
N GLN A 581 -2.96 26.03 -10.91
CA GLN A 581 -1.89 26.69 -11.68
C GLN A 581 -2.11 28.19 -11.80
N ALA A 582 -3.35 28.64 -11.94
CA ALA A 582 -3.70 30.06 -12.08
C ALA A 582 -3.51 30.88 -10.79
N LYS A 583 -3.43 30.22 -9.63
CA LYS A 583 -3.30 30.85 -8.31
C LYS A 583 -1.85 30.86 -7.79
N GLN A 584 -0.92 30.17 -8.46
CA GLN A 584 0.52 30.37 -8.31
C GLN A 584 0.90 31.73 -8.88
#